data_AF-A0A519MBE2-F1
#
_entry.id   AF-A0A519MBE2-F1
#
_cell.length_a   1.000
_cell.length_b   1.000
_cell.length_c   1.000
_cell.angle_alpha   90.00
_cell.angle_beta   90.00
_cell.angle_gamma   90.00
#
_symmetry.space_group_name_H-M   'P 1'
#
loop_
_entity.id
_entity.type
_entity.pdbx_description
1 polymer ?
#
loop_
_entity_poly.entity_id
_entity_poly.type
_entity_poly.pdbx_seq_one_letter_code
_entity_poly.pdbx_strand_id
1 'polypeptide(L)'
;MPLQPLDADLFTRAQHLLDDEWLTRDPDLAPVLPTVLARNVGQDWHKAGTFRHHLVGVARSLTVWQQPRDVRLLGLLHSVYGNAFVDLVKFDPAKERARVREIAGESAEHLVYLFCTQSRTQFVQKVLAGALEGDGSLVLEQDAGEGGGRHVLTPYEVAVFIIVSMADTIEQWFSWQDDIFSRFPAVQHRPQPVHWAASLWPGPMRPSGRMVSQINGLALALQHPGLKGLLPTPPVFAHCTQPLAAADEAAAASLYWSVIQQDQPLVDLDVATGVLESAVRHNPWVGEPQMVLAQLYLSAGRQDDARVAAASALQLFSAWGNSWDKRVQWDAWVAWTRILLQGATVDGTWPERLDKLNNVALRA
;
A
#
# COMPACT_ATOMS: atom_id res chain seq x y z
N MET A 1 -22.94 -0.08 -9.06
CA MET A 1 -21.93 -0.09 -7.97
C MET A 1 -20.93 1.03 -8.20
N PRO A 2 -20.21 1.52 -7.16
CA PRO A 2 -19.18 2.55 -7.28
C PRO A 2 -17.88 2.03 -7.91
N LEU A 3 -17.95 1.61 -9.19
CA LEU A 3 -16.81 1.13 -9.96
C LEU A 3 -16.11 2.30 -10.67
N GLN A 4 -14.80 2.22 -10.80
CA GLN A 4 -13.95 3.27 -11.38
C GLN A 4 -13.61 2.95 -12.83
N PRO A 5 -13.60 3.97 -13.72
CA PRO A 5 -13.12 3.77 -15.08
C PRO A 5 -11.60 3.51 -15.09
N LEU A 6 -11.15 2.68 -16.01
CA LEU A 6 -9.73 2.43 -16.24
C LEU A 6 -9.08 3.63 -16.94
N ASP A 7 -8.11 4.24 -16.29
CA ASP A 7 -7.22 5.24 -16.86
C ASP A 7 -6.08 4.52 -17.60
N ALA A 8 -6.06 4.69 -18.93
CA ALA A 8 -5.10 4.02 -19.80
C ALA A 8 -3.66 4.46 -19.51
N ASP A 9 -3.42 5.75 -19.24
CA ASP A 9 -2.07 6.27 -18.99
C ASP A 9 -1.54 5.77 -17.65
N LEU A 10 -2.40 5.74 -16.63
CA LEU A 10 -2.06 5.18 -15.33
C LEU A 10 -1.76 3.68 -15.44
N PHE A 11 -2.58 2.93 -16.18
CA PHE A 11 -2.32 1.52 -16.41
C PHE A 11 -1.02 1.29 -17.18
N THR A 12 -0.73 2.05 -18.23
CA THR A 12 0.55 1.95 -18.96
C THR A 12 1.75 2.20 -18.03
N ARG A 13 1.69 3.22 -17.16
CA ARG A 13 2.73 3.44 -16.15
C ARG A 13 2.89 2.24 -15.22
N ALA A 14 1.80 1.71 -14.69
CA ALA A 14 1.83 0.55 -13.80
C ALA A 14 2.36 -0.71 -14.52
N GLN A 15 1.95 -0.93 -15.77
CA GLN A 15 2.32 -2.10 -16.56
C GLN A 15 3.84 -2.17 -16.79
N HIS A 16 4.53 -1.03 -16.96
CA HIS A 16 5.99 -1.01 -17.05
C HIS A 16 6.69 -1.52 -15.78
N LEU A 17 6.03 -1.43 -14.62
CA LEU A 17 6.57 -1.87 -13.33
C LEU A 17 6.30 -3.36 -13.04
N LEU A 18 5.68 -4.09 -13.98
CA LEU A 18 5.57 -5.55 -13.95
C LEU A 18 6.87 -6.23 -14.41
N ASP A 19 7.75 -5.51 -15.10
CA ASP A 19 9.09 -6.02 -15.43
C ASP A 19 9.94 -6.04 -14.16
N ASP A 20 10.36 -7.21 -13.67
CA ASP A 20 11.19 -7.33 -12.46
C ASP A 20 12.49 -6.52 -12.51
N GLU A 21 12.96 -6.15 -13.72
CA GLU A 21 14.14 -5.32 -13.93
C GLU A 21 13.84 -3.81 -13.97
N TRP A 22 12.60 -3.37 -13.75
CA TRP A 22 12.22 -1.94 -13.84
C TRP A 22 13.11 -1.06 -12.96
N LEU A 23 13.44 -1.54 -11.75
CA LEU A 23 14.21 -0.78 -10.78
C LEU A 23 15.69 -0.66 -11.15
N THR A 24 16.27 -1.68 -11.81
CA THR A 24 17.66 -1.64 -12.28
C THR A 24 17.84 -0.76 -13.52
N ARG A 25 16.74 -0.46 -14.22
CA ARG A 25 16.70 0.45 -15.37
C ARG A 25 16.25 1.88 -15.02
N ASP A 26 15.76 2.11 -13.80
CA ASP A 26 15.36 3.44 -13.34
C ASP A 26 16.61 4.32 -13.12
N PRO A 27 16.75 5.46 -13.83
CA PRO A 27 17.97 6.26 -13.80
C PRO A 27 18.24 6.91 -12.43
N ASP A 28 17.21 7.09 -11.62
CA ASP A 28 17.31 7.75 -10.32
C ASP A 28 17.55 6.76 -9.18
N LEU A 29 16.90 5.58 -9.23
CA LEU A 29 16.95 4.58 -8.17
C LEU A 29 18.06 3.54 -8.38
N ALA A 30 18.35 3.14 -9.63
CA ALA A 30 19.33 2.11 -9.94
C ALA A 30 20.73 2.37 -9.34
N PRO A 31 21.27 3.61 -9.34
CA PRO A 31 22.59 3.88 -8.75
C PRO A 31 22.70 3.56 -7.26
N VAL A 32 21.59 3.58 -6.52
CA VAL A 32 21.56 3.36 -5.06
C VAL A 32 21.42 1.88 -4.71
N LEU A 33 20.86 1.05 -5.61
CA LEU A 33 20.59 -0.37 -5.35
C LEU A 33 21.81 -1.18 -4.89
N PRO A 34 23.00 -1.09 -5.50
CA PRO A 34 24.13 -1.92 -5.09
C PRO A 34 24.49 -1.70 -3.61
N THR A 35 24.43 -0.45 -3.15
CA THR A 35 24.75 -0.09 -1.77
C THR A 35 23.71 -0.58 -0.78
N VAL A 36 22.41 -0.50 -1.13
CA VAL A 36 21.31 -0.99 -0.29
C VAL A 36 21.27 -2.51 -0.25
N LEU A 37 21.39 -3.17 -1.40
CA LEU A 37 21.38 -4.63 -1.53
C LEU A 37 22.56 -5.29 -0.83
N ALA A 38 23.74 -4.64 -0.82
CA ALA A 38 24.91 -5.12 -0.09
C ALA A 38 24.72 -5.21 1.44
N ARG A 39 23.64 -4.64 1.99
CA ARG A 39 23.30 -4.68 3.43
C ARG A 39 22.37 -5.84 3.81
N ASN A 40 22.33 -6.89 2.98
CA ASN A 40 21.54 -8.11 3.18
C ASN A 40 20.02 -7.89 3.27
N VAL A 41 19.49 -6.77 2.75
CA VAL A 41 18.05 -6.46 2.78
C VAL A 41 17.18 -7.54 2.10
N GLY A 42 17.75 -8.32 1.18
CA GLY A 42 17.07 -9.47 0.57
C GLY A 42 17.02 -10.74 1.44
N GLN A 43 17.76 -10.77 2.56
CA GLN A 43 17.82 -11.90 3.49
C GLN A 43 17.12 -11.59 4.82
N ASP A 44 16.85 -10.32 5.11
CA ASP A 44 16.12 -9.94 6.32
C ASP A 44 14.62 -10.17 6.15
N TRP A 45 14.03 -10.86 7.12
CA TRP A 45 12.58 -10.95 7.26
C TRP A 45 11.97 -9.56 7.51
N HIS A 46 10.84 -9.27 6.85
CA HIS A 46 10.09 -8.05 7.02
C HIS A 46 8.60 -8.27 6.77
N LYS A 47 7.84 -8.59 7.83
CA LYS A 47 6.36 -8.68 7.82
C LYS A 47 5.86 -9.66 6.75
N ALA A 48 5.33 -9.18 5.62
CA ALA A 48 4.77 -10.00 4.55
C ALA A 48 5.82 -10.63 3.61
N GLY A 49 7.11 -10.29 3.74
CA GLY A 49 8.16 -10.77 2.86
C GLY A 49 9.57 -10.46 3.36
N THR A 50 10.48 -10.13 2.44
CA THR A 50 11.83 -9.66 2.77
C THR A 50 11.87 -8.14 2.86
N PHE A 51 12.87 -7.58 3.52
CA PHE A 51 13.02 -6.12 3.58
C PHE A 51 13.23 -5.51 2.18
N ARG A 52 13.94 -6.20 1.28
CA ARG A 52 14.02 -5.80 -0.14
C ARG A 52 12.64 -5.72 -0.78
N HIS A 53 11.81 -6.75 -0.60
CA HIS A 53 10.47 -6.79 -1.17
C HIS A 53 9.65 -5.56 -0.76
N HIS A 54 9.68 -5.26 0.54
CA HIS A 54 9.03 -4.10 1.13
C HIS A 54 9.51 -2.77 0.52
N LEU A 55 10.82 -2.53 0.51
CA LEU A 55 11.40 -1.30 -0.04
C LEU A 55 11.03 -1.11 -1.53
N VAL A 56 11.03 -2.19 -2.31
CA VAL A 56 10.64 -2.16 -3.73
C VAL A 56 9.14 -1.86 -3.88
N GLY A 57 8.29 -2.41 -3.03
CA GLY A 57 6.84 -2.15 -3.05
C GLY A 57 6.49 -0.69 -2.72
N VAL A 58 7.19 -0.09 -1.76
CA VAL A 58 7.04 1.34 -1.43
C VAL A 58 7.53 2.20 -2.61
N ALA A 59 8.72 1.93 -3.12
CA ALA A 59 9.27 2.64 -4.27
C ALA A 59 8.36 2.55 -5.51
N ARG A 60 7.76 1.37 -5.78
CA ARG A 60 6.81 1.18 -6.87
C ARG A 60 5.60 2.10 -6.74
N SER A 61 5.01 2.18 -5.54
CA SER A 61 3.86 3.05 -5.28
C SER A 61 4.21 4.53 -5.55
N LEU A 62 5.36 4.98 -5.03
CA LEU A 62 5.84 6.36 -5.24
C LEU A 62 6.20 6.66 -6.70
N THR A 63 6.71 5.69 -7.45
CA THR A 63 6.98 5.81 -8.90
C THR A 63 5.68 5.92 -9.70
N VAL A 64 4.67 5.09 -9.43
CA VAL A 64 3.33 5.22 -10.03
C VAL A 64 2.72 6.59 -9.75
N TRP A 65 2.91 7.10 -8.53
CA TRP A 65 2.43 8.41 -8.09
C TRP A 65 3.29 9.58 -8.60
N GLN A 66 4.29 9.30 -9.44
CA GLN A 66 5.18 10.27 -10.07
C GLN A 66 5.88 11.18 -9.06
N GLN A 67 6.20 10.67 -7.87
CA GLN A 67 6.89 11.45 -6.85
C GLN A 67 8.29 11.87 -7.31
N PRO A 68 8.79 13.04 -6.85
CA PRO A 68 10.12 13.51 -7.22
C PRO A 68 11.21 12.54 -6.75
N ARG A 69 12.40 12.69 -7.35
CA ARG A 69 13.55 11.80 -7.14
C ARG A 69 13.87 11.57 -5.67
N ASP A 70 13.94 12.63 -4.88
CA ASP A 70 14.27 12.58 -3.46
C ASP A 70 13.23 11.82 -2.63
N VAL A 71 11.94 11.95 -2.95
CA VAL A 71 10.84 11.21 -2.32
C VAL A 71 10.85 9.73 -2.70
N ARG A 72 11.11 9.41 -3.98
CA ARG A 72 11.26 8.00 -4.41
C ARG A 72 12.49 7.34 -3.77
N LEU A 73 13.60 8.07 -3.65
CA LEU A 73 14.79 7.61 -2.94
C LEU A 73 14.53 7.44 -1.44
N LEU A 74 13.77 8.35 -0.82
CA LEU A 74 13.27 8.15 0.53
C LEU A 74 12.51 6.84 0.62
N GLY A 75 11.55 6.54 -0.27
CA GLY A 75 10.83 5.27 -0.26
C GLY A 75 11.74 4.02 -0.29
N LEU A 76 12.84 4.05 -1.05
CA LEU A 76 13.81 2.95 -1.10
C LEU A 76 14.70 2.88 0.16
N LEU A 77 14.80 3.96 0.94
CA LEU A 77 15.72 4.13 2.06
C LEU A 77 15.02 4.39 3.41
N HIS A 78 13.68 4.41 3.48
CA HIS A 78 12.91 5.00 4.58
C HIS A 78 13.06 4.30 5.95
N SER A 79 13.79 3.19 6.01
CA SER A 79 14.04 2.42 7.24
C SER A 79 15.52 2.06 7.42
N VAL A 80 16.44 2.64 6.64
CA VAL A 80 17.85 2.20 6.61
C VAL A 80 18.66 2.60 7.85
N TYR A 81 18.22 3.61 8.61
CA TYR A 81 18.83 3.98 9.90
C TYR A 81 18.19 3.26 11.09
N GLY A 82 17.30 2.29 10.86
CA GLY A 82 16.38 1.77 11.88
C GLY A 82 15.23 2.74 12.16
N ASN A 83 14.14 2.24 12.72
CA ASN A 83 13.00 3.06 13.14
C ASN A 83 12.32 2.46 14.39
N ALA A 84 11.39 3.21 14.99
CA ALA A 84 10.72 2.79 16.24
C ALA A 84 9.91 1.49 16.16
N PHE A 85 9.66 0.94 14.97
CA PHE A 85 8.91 -0.30 14.78
C PHE A 85 9.77 -1.47 14.33
N VAL A 86 11.01 -1.22 13.89
CA VAL A 86 11.90 -2.21 13.29
C VAL A 86 13.35 -1.90 13.63
N ASP A 87 13.97 -2.76 14.43
CA ASP A 87 15.39 -2.71 14.79
C ASP A 87 16.29 -3.32 13.70
N LEU A 88 16.12 -2.85 12.46
CA LEU A 88 16.95 -3.21 11.29
C LEU A 88 17.82 -2.02 10.90
N VAL A 89 18.75 -1.64 11.77
CA VAL A 89 19.75 -0.60 11.45
C VAL A 89 20.66 -1.12 10.34
N LYS A 90 20.55 -0.55 9.14
CA LYS A 90 21.42 -0.89 8.00
C LYS A 90 22.59 0.06 7.85
N PHE A 91 22.43 1.29 8.32
CA PHE A 91 23.48 2.30 8.41
C PHE A 91 23.45 2.94 9.79
N ASP A 92 24.60 3.17 10.39
CA ASP A 92 24.69 3.91 11.66
C ASP A 92 24.45 5.41 11.39
N PRO A 93 23.35 6.02 11.86
CA PRO A 93 23.06 7.43 11.60
C PRO A 93 24.09 8.39 12.23
N ALA A 94 24.90 7.95 13.19
CA ALA A 94 25.97 8.77 13.75
C ALA A 94 27.22 8.80 12.86
N LYS A 95 27.42 7.81 11.98
CA LYS A 95 28.69 7.62 11.25
C LYS A 95 28.53 7.56 9.73
N GLU A 96 27.39 7.12 9.23
CA GLU A 96 27.23 6.72 7.82
C GLU A 96 26.31 7.65 7.03
N ARG A 97 25.82 8.75 7.62
CA ARG A 97 25.00 9.76 6.91
C ARG A 97 25.71 10.36 5.70
N ALA A 98 26.99 10.68 5.82
CA ALA A 98 27.78 11.21 4.71
C ALA A 98 27.81 10.24 3.50
N ARG A 99 27.87 8.93 3.75
CA ARG A 99 27.85 7.91 2.70
C ARG A 99 26.49 7.81 2.01
N VAL A 100 25.40 7.87 2.77
CA VAL A 100 24.05 7.90 2.18
C VAL A 100 23.83 9.18 1.39
N ARG A 101 24.34 10.32 1.87
CA ARG A 101 24.30 11.60 1.16
C ARG A 101 25.06 11.55 -0.16
N GLU A 102 26.22 10.91 -0.20
CA GLU A 102 27.03 10.77 -1.41
C GLU A 102 26.28 10.01 -2.52
N ILE A 103 25.54 8.95 -2.16
CA ILE A 103 24.83 8.11 -3.15
C ILE A 103 23.43 8.63 -3.50
N ALA A 104 22.70 9.19 -2.53
CA ALA A 104 21.30 9.61 -2.72
C ALA A 104 21.17 11.11 -3.02
N GLY A 105 22.15 11.92 -2.62
CA GLY A 105 22.09 13.38 -2.62
C GLY A 105 21.59 13.95 -1.29
N GLU A 106 21.86 15.23 -1.07
CA GLU A 106 21.57 15.94 0.19
C GLU A 106 20.08 15.98 0.54
N SER A 107 19.22 16.35 -0.42
CA SER A 107 17.76 16.39 -0.19
C SER A 107 17.21 15.02 0.24
N ALA A 108 17.56 13.96 -0.49
CA ALA A 108 17.09 12.62 -0.21
C ALA A 108 17.58 12.11 1.15
N GLU A 109 18.87 12.30 1.47
CA GLU A 109 19.42 11.88 2.77
C GLU A 109 18.79 12.63 3.93
N HIS A 110 18.53 13.93 3.79
CA HIS A 110 17.83 14.72 4.80
C HIS A 110 16.43 14.16 5.09
N LEU A 111 15.64 13.89 4.03
CA LEU A 111 14.31 13.28 4.16
C LEU A 111 14.37 11.89 4.81
N VAL A 112 15.34 11.05 4.42
CA VAL A 112 15.56 9.71 5.01
C VAL A 112 15.87 9.82 6.49
N TYR A 113 16.77 10.70 6.87
CA TYR A 113 17.14 10.92 8.26
C TYR A 113 15.93 11.37 9.09
N LEU A 114 15.18 12.36 8.62
CA LEU A 114 13.97 12.82 9.31
C LEU A 114 12.96 11.67 9.45
N PHE A 115 12.65 10.95 8.38
CA PHE A 115 11.65 9.89 8.42
C PHE A 115 12.03 8.74 9.37
N CYS A 116 13.32 8.38 9.42
CA CYS A 116 13.83 7.34 10.33
C CYS A 116 13.85 7.79 11.80
N THR A 117 14.09 9.07 12.07
CA THR A 117 14.29 9.56 13.45
C THR A 117 13.02 10.13 14.10
N GLN A 118 12.18 10.84 13.35
CA GLN A 118 11.00 11.52 13.90
C GLN A 118 9.84 10.57 14.19
N SER A 119 9.12 10.76 15.30
CA SER A 119 8.02 9.86 15.72
C SER A 119 6.87 9.78 14.70
N ARG A 120 6.86 8.71 13.89
CA ARG A 120 5.75 8.32 12.98
C ARG A 120 4.41 8.21 13.72
N THR A 121 4.41 7.62 14.92
CA THR A 121 3.21 7.51 15.76
C THR A 121 2.61 8.89 16.03
N GLN A 122 3.44 9.82 16.50
CA GLN A 122 3.01 11.18 16.81
C GLN A 122 2.61 11.95 15.54
N PHE A 123 3.37 11.77 14.45
CA PHE A 123 3.06 12.35 13.15
C PHE A 123 1.66 11.94 12.68
N VAL A 124 1.38 10.64 12.60
CA VAL A 124 0.08 10.11 12.17
C VAL A 124 -1.03 10.59 13.10
N GLN A 125 -0.83 10.57 14.43
CA GLN A 125 -1.81 11.09 15.39
C GLN A 125 -2.15 12.55 15.14
N LYS A 126 -1.15 13.41 14.97
CA LYS A 126 -1.33 14.85 14.79
C LYS A 126 -1.98 15.18 13.45
N VAL A 127 -1.55 14.53 12.37
CA VAL A 127 -2.17 14.71 11.03
C VAL A 127 -3.63 14.30 11.06
N LEU A 128 -3.97 13.14 11.61
CA LEU A 128 -5.36 12.66 11.71
C LEU A 128 -6.22 13.52 12.65
N ALA A 129 -5.60 14.20 13.63
CA ALA A 129 -6.28 15.16 14.50
C ALA A 129 -6.43 16.56 13.87
N GLY A 130 -5.93 16.78 12.66
CA GLY A 130 -6.00 18.08 11.99
C GLY A 130 -5.09 19.14 12.63
N ALA A 131 -3.98 18.74 13.27
CA ALA A 131 -3.10 19.61 14.02
C ALA A 131 -2.00 20.29 13.16
N LEU A 132 -2.23 20.41 11.85
CA LEU A 132 -1.36 21.16 10.95
C LEU A 132 -1.49 22.67 11.22
N GLU A 133 -0.38 23.39 11.16
CA GLU A 133 -0.39 24.85 11.23
C GLU A 133 -0.98 25.45 9.95
N GLY A 134 -1.35 26.73 9.96
CA GLY A 134 -1.99 27.40 8.82
C GLY A 134 -1.16 27.40 7.53
N ASP A 135 0.17 27.32 7.63
CA ASP A 135 1.08 27.19 6.49
C ASP A 135 1.32 25.73 6.05
N GLY A 136 0.77 24.75 6.79
CA GLY A 136 0.94 23.32 6.56
C GLY A 136 2.12 22.69 7.31
N SER A 137 2.88 23.45 8.11
CA SER A 137 3.93 22.90 8.97
C SER A 137 3.35 22.06 10.12
N LEU A 138 4.19 21.21 10.71
CA LEU A 138 3.78 20.36 11.83
C LEU A 138 4.85 20.28 12.92
N VAL A 139 4.44 20.52 14.16
CA VAL A 139 5.31 20.42 15.34
C VAL A 139 5.25 19.01 15.93
N LEU A 140 6.39 18.33 15.94
CA LEU A 140 6.64 17.06 16.62
C LEU A 140 7.43 17.30 17.92
N GLU A 141 7.13 16.51 18.94
CA GLU A 141 7.87 16.51 20.21
C GLU A 141 8.88 15.36 20.16
N GLN A 142 10.11 15.63 20.57
CA GLN A 142 11.12 14.59 20.74
C GLN A 142 10.87 13.81 22.03
N ASP A 143 11.20 12.52 22.02
CA ASP A 143 11.07 11.68 23.21
C ASP A 143 11.89 12.27 24.37
N ALA A 144 11.32 12.22 25.58
CA ALA A 144 11.90 12.86 26.77
C ALA A 144 13.33 12.37 27.12
N GLY A 145 13.78 11.25 26.55
CA GLY A 145 15.14 10.71 26.73
C GLY A 145 16.23 11.40 25.90
N GLU A 146 15.88 12.17 24.86
CA GLU A 146 16.83 12.85 23.95
C GLU A 146 16.81 14.39 24.10
N GLY A 147 16.57 14.88 25.32
CA GLY A 147 16.78 16.30 25.64
C GLY A 147 15.58 17.23 25.46
N GLY A 148 14.36 16.70 25.30
CA GLY A 148 13.12 17.49 25.37
C GLY A 148 13.06 18.64 24.36
N GLY A 149 13.21 18.34 23.07
CA GLY A 149 13.12 19.30 21.99
C GLY A 149 11.76 19.27 21.25
N ARG A 150 11.45 20.36 20.53
CA ARG A 150 10.42 20.38 19.49
C ARG A 150 11.12 20.37 18.13
N HIS A 151 10.64 19.54 17.21
CA HIS A 151 11.04 19.56 15.81
C HIS A 151 9.88 20.06 14.96
N VAL A 152 10.13 21.02 14.07
CA VAL A 152 9.10 21.55 13.17
C VAL A 152 9.38 21.02 11.78
N LEU A 153 8.46 20.20 11.26
CA LEU A 153 8.47 19.79 9.87
C LEU A 153 7.91 20.91 9.01
N THR A 154 8.62 21.26 7.95
CA THR A 154 8.15 22.18 6.91
C THR A 154 6.95 21.61 6.16
N PRO A 155 6.16 22.45 5.46
CA PRO A 155 5.02 21.97 4.67
C PRO A 155 5.41 20.91 3.62
N TYR A 156 6.59 21.06 3.00
CA TYR A 156 7.11 20.05 2.06
C TYR A 156 7.38 18.72 2.77
N GLU A 157 8.09 18.73 3.89
CA GLU A 157 8.39 17.51 4.66
C GLU A 157 7.13 16.84 5.19
N VAL A 158 6.12 17.61 5.61
CA VAL A 158 4.80 17.07 6.00
C VAL A 158 4.13 16.36 4.82
N ALA A 159 4.09 16.98 3.64
CA ALA A 159 3.51 16.36 2.44
C ALA A 159 4.26 15.08 2.06
N VAL A 160 5.60 15.09 2.11
CA VAL A 160 6.45 13.91 1.89
C VAL A 160 6.12 12.81 2.90
N PHE A 161 6.07 13.15 4.20
CA PHE A 161 5.79 12.18 5.25
C PHE A 161 4.40 11.57 5.10
N ILE A 162 3.38 12.35 4.74
CA ILE A 162 2.04 11.83 4.45
C ILE A 162 2.11 10.81 3.32
N ILE A 163 2.67 11.19 2.16
CA ILE A 163 2.68 10.36 0.95
C ILE A 163 3.48 9.07 1.20
N VAL A 164 4.67 9.17 1.78
CA VAL A 164 5.49 7.98 2.07
C VAL A 164 4.85 7.11 3.14
N SER A 165 4.20 7.68 4.16
CA SER A 165 3.45 6.89 5.16
C SER A 165 2.27 6.16 4.53
N MET A 166 1.59 6.77 3.56
CA MET A 166 0.52 6.12 2.81
C MET A 166 1.05 4.90 2.04
N ALA A 167 2.16 5.07 1.31
CA ALA A 167 2.80 4.00 0.52
C ALA A 167 3.38 2.88 1.41
N ASP A 168 4.07 3.23 2.49
CA ASP A 168 4.62 2.29 3.48
C ASP A 168 3.51 1.45 4.12
N THR A 169 2.45 2.10 4.59
CA THR A 169 1.36 1.43 5.29
C THR A 169 0.62 0.46 4.37
N ILE A 170 0.26 0.89 3.15
CA ILE A 170 -0.45 0.00 2.23
C ILE A 170 0.41 -1.17 1.78
N GLU A 171 1.74 -1.00 1.65
CA GLU A 171 2.64 -2.06 1.20
C GLU A 171 2.68 -3.24 2.17
N GLN A 172 2.69 -2.97 3.46
CA GLN A 172 3.07 -3.99 4.42
C GLN A 172 1.90 -4.56 5.22
N TRP A 173 0.84 -3.79 5.46
CA TRP A 173 -0.08 -4.08 6.56
C TRP A 173 -1.11 -5.17 6.25
N PHE A 174 -1.24 -6.13 7.16
CA PHE A 174 -2.27 -7.17 7.15
C PHE A 174 -2.58 -7.63 8.60
N SER A 175 -3.46 -8.62 8.76
CA SER A 175 -4.02 -9.01 10.05
C SER A 175 -3.01 -9.30 11.16
N TRP A 176 -1.84 -9.86 10.84
CA TRP A 176 -0.81 -10.09 11.87
C TRP A 176 -0.35 -8.77 12.50
N GLN A 177 -0.17 -7.73 11.69
CA GLN A 177 0.15 -6.38 12.17
C GLN A 177 -1.02 -5.71 12.89
N ASP A 178 -2.26 -5.97 12.50
CA ASP A 178 -3.43 -5.49 13.24
C ASP A 178 -3.44 -5.98 14.69
N ASP A 179 -2.90 -7.17 14.94
CA ASP A 179 -2.83 -7.74 16.29
C ASP A 179 -1.61 -7.21 17.07
N ILE A 180 -0.40 -7.28 16.48
CA ILE A 180 0.82 -6.85 17.18
C ILE A 180 0.89 -5.32 17.40
N PHE A 181 0.34 -4.54 16.47
CA PHE A 181 0.21 -3.08 16.56
C PHE A 181 -1.24 -2.66 16.76
N SER A 182 -2.01 -3.47 17.48
CA SER A 182 -3.43 -3.19 17.69
C SER A 182 -3.66 -1.81 18.29
N ARG A 183 -4.54 -1.06 17.60
CA ARG A 183 -4.91 0.34 17.85
C ARG A 183 -3.91 1.38 17.35
N PHE A 184 -2.92 1.01 16.52
CA PHE A 184 -2.06 1.96 15.84
C PHE A 184 -2.85 3.16 15.26
N PRO A 185 -2.41 4.42 15.50
CA PRO A 185 -1.15 4.80 16.15
C PRO A 185 -1.15 4.77 17.70
N ALA A 186 -2.30 4.58 18.35
CA ALA A 186 -2.40 4.46 19.81
C ALA A 186 -2.17 3.01 20.30
N VAL A 187 -0.99 2.45 19.97
CA VAL A 187 -0.64 1.06 20.31
C VAL A 187 -0.55 0.89 21.83
N GLN A 188 -1.18 -0.16 22.35
CA GLN A 188 -1.04 -0.57 23.75
C GLN A 188 -0.04 -1.72 23.85
N HIS A 189 0.94 -1.60 24.75
CA HIS A 189 1.89 -2.68 25.03
C HIS A 189 1.19 -3.86 25.71
N ARG A 190 1.37 -5.06 25.16
CA ARG A 190 0.77 -6.30 25.65
C ARG A 190 1.86 -7.38 25.82
N PRO A 191 1.86 -8.15 26.93
CA PRO A 191 2.89 -9.16 27.17
C PRO A 191 2.72 -10.38 26.25
N GLN A 192 3.74 -10.68 25.45
CA GLN A 192 3.70 -11.80 24.49
C GLN A 192 3.35 -13.16 25.12
N PRO A 193 3.84 -13.58 26.31
CA PRO A 193 3.48 -14.87 26.88
C PRO A 193 1.97 -15.07 27.10
N VAL A 194 1.22 -13.99 27.33
CA VAL A 194 -0.24 -14.01 27.50
C VAL A 194 -0.96 -13.97 26.15
N HIS A 195 -0.36 -13.33 25.16
CA HIS A 195 -0.95 -13.08 23.83
C HIS A 195 -0.21 -13.84 22.71
N TRP A 196 0.36 -15.00 23.01
CA TRP A 196 1.26 -15.73 22.11
C TRP A 196 0.62 -16.03 20.75
N ALA A 197 -0.68 -16.31 20.71
CA ALA A 197 -1.41 -16.62 19.48
C ALA A 197 -1.38 -15.46 18.47
N ALA A 198 -1.51 -14.23 18.96
CA ALA A 198 -1.41 -13.01 18.14
C ALA A 198 0.00 -12.79 17.57
N SER A 199 1.03 -13.42 18.15
CA SER A 199 2.41 -13.29 17.67
C SER A 199 2.78 -14.30 16.58
N LEU A 200 1.95 -15.33 16.33
CA LEU A 200 2.24 -16.36 15.34
C LEU A 200 2.25 -15.78 13.92
N TRP A 201 3.40 -15.85 13.26
CA TRP A 201 3.58 -15.43 11.88
C TRP A 201 3.41 -16.62 10.92
N PRO A 202 2.82 -16.45 9.71
CA PRO A 202 2.25 -15.21 9.17
C PRO A 202 0.81 -14.96 9.66
N GLY A 203 0.29 -15.74 10.60
CA GLY A 203 -1.10 -15.63 11.00
C GLY A 203 -2.07 -15.91 9.83
N PRO A 204 -3.30 -15.38 9.88
CA PRO A 204 -4.33 -15.66 8.87
C PRO A 204 -4.13 -14.96 7.52
N MET A 205 -3.22 -13.98 7.42
CA MET A 205 -3.04 -13.14 6.23
C MET A 205 -4.33 -12.43 5.77
N ARG A 206 -5.29 -12.16 6.67
CA ARG A 206 -6.51 -11.41 6.33
C ARG A 206 -6.12 -9.96 6.01
N PRO A 207 -6.70 -9.33 4.97
CA PRO A 207 -6.50 -7.91 4.73
C PRO A 207 -6.90 -7.06 5.94
N SER A 208 -6.23 -5.93 6.16
CA SER A 208 -6.58 -5.06 7.28
C SER A 208 -7.97 -4.44 7.07
N GLY A 209 -8.75 -4.37 8.15
CA GLY A 209 -10.06 -3.71 8.16
C GLY A 209 -10.05 -2.30 8.75
N ARG A 210 -8.88 -1.66 8.83
CA ARG A 210 -8.72 -0.35 9.50
C ARG A 210 -7.65 0.57 8.91
N MET A 211 -6.72 0.05 8.12
CA MET A 211 -5.57 0.84 7.68
C MET A 211 -5.86 1.66 6.43
N VAL A 212 -6.74 1.21 5.53
CA VAL A 212 -7.10 1.94 4.31
C VAL A 212 -7.84 3.24 4.65
N SER A 213 -8.72 3.24 5.65
CA SER A 213 -9.39 4.46 6.17
C SER A 213 -8.42 5.38 6.90
N GLN A 214 -7.41 4.83 7.59
CA GLN A 214 -6.34 5.64 8.17
C GLN A 214 -5.48 6.31 7.08
N ILE A 215 -5.05 5.54 6.08
CA ILE A 215 -4.34 6.05 4.90
C ILE A 215 -5.20 7.11 4.20
N ASN A 216 -6.51 6.91 4.10
CA ASN A 216 -7.45 7.90 3.56
C ASN A 216 -7.47 9.19 4.40
N GLY A 217 -7.46 9.11 5.72
CA GLY A 217 -7.34 10.29 6.59
C GLY A 217 -6.05 11.08 6.33
N LEU A 218 -4.92 10.39 6.13
CA LEU A 218 -3.67 11.03 5.70
C LEU A 218 -3.79 11.65 4.31
N ALA A 219 -4.41 10.94 3.36
CA ALA A 219 -4.65 11.45 2.01
C ALA A 219 -5.47 12.74 2.03
N LEU A 220 -6.57 12.79 2.78
CA LEU A 220 -7.42 13.97 2.91
C LEU A 220 -6.65 15.17 3.49
N ALA A 221 -5.68 14.95 4.36
CA ALA A 221 -4.84 16.02 4.90
C ALA A 221 -3.99 16.72 3.81
N LEU A 222 -3.70 16.07 2.68
CA LEU A 222 -3.04 16.71 1.53
C LEU A 222 -3.88 17.83 0.88
N GLN A 223 -5.19 17.90 1.17
CA GLN A 223 -6.04 19.01 0.72
C GLN A 223 -5.85 20.28 1.54
N HIS A 224 -5.06 20.24 2.62
CA HIS A 224 -4.72 21.43 3.40
C HIS A 224 -4.10 22.51 2.49
N PRO A 225 -4.50 23.79 2.58
CA PRO A 225 -4.02 24.85 1.68
C PRO A 225 -2.50 25.01 1.63
N GLY A 226 -1.82 24.77 2.77
CA GLY A 226 -0.36 24.80 2.86
C GLY A 226 0.36 23.59 2.25
N LEU A 227 -0.35 22.50 1.95
CA LEU A 227 0.22 21.26 1.38
C LEU A 227 -0.17 21.03 -0.07
N LYS A 228 -1.37 21.49 -0.46
CA LYS A 228 -1.96 21.22 -1.77
C LYS A 228 -1.08 21.76 -2.90
N GLY A 229 -0.69 20.87 -3.79
CA GLY A 229 0.12 21.21 -4.98
C GLY A 229 1.63 21.24 -4.74
N LEU A 230 2.13 20.99 -3.52
CA LEU A 230 3.57 20.87 -3.26
C LEU A 230 4.18 19.63 -3.91
N LEU A 231 3.43 18.54 -3.97
CA LEU A 231 3.82 17.26 -4.55
C LEU A 231 2.71 16.75 -5.48
N PRO A 232 3.05 15.91 -6.48
CA PRO A 232 2.06 15.19 -7.27
C PRO A 232 1.07 14.44 -6.37
N THR A 233 -0.22 14.65 -6.58
CA THR A 233 -1.26 14.05 -5.74
C THR A 233 -1.42 12.56 -6.08
N PRO A 234 -1.33 11.65 -5.09
CA PRO A 234 -1.59 10.22 -5.32
C PRO A 234 -2.95 9.98 -5.99
N PRO A 235 -3.07 9.13 -7.01
CA PRO A 235 -4.30 8.86 -7.74
C PRO A 235 -5.24 7.89 -7.00
N VAL A 236 -5.23 7.91 -5.66
CA VAL A 236 -6.08 7.08 -4.78
C VAL A 236 -7.14 7.95 -4.11
N PHE A 237 -8.28 7.36 -3.72
CA PHE A 237 -9.38 8.08 -3.06
C PHE A 237 -9.89 9.30 -3.86
N ALA A 238 -10.01 9.15 -5.19
CA ALA A 238 -10.29 10.22 -6.15
C ALA A 238 -9.36 11.43 -5.94
N HIS A 239 -8.05 11.20 -6.11
CA HIS A 239 -7.01 12.21 -5.91
C HIS A 239 -7.04 12.81 -4.50
N CYS A 240 -7.17 11.93 -3.50
CA CYS A 240 -7.14 12.28 -2.09
C CYS A 240 -8.26 13.25 -1.66
N THR A 241 -9.45 13.13 -2.25
CA THR A 241 -10.60 14.02 -1.95
C THR A 241 -11.81 13.30 -1.36
N GLN A 242 -11.94 12.00 -1.57
CA GLN A 242 -13.11 11.24 -1.14
C GLN A 242 -12.83 10.51 0.18
N PRO A 243 -13.69 10.65 1.20
CA PRO A 243 -13.50 9.97 2.47
C PRO A 243 -13.86 8.47 2.40
N LEU A 244 -13.22 7.68 3.25
CA LEU A 244 -13.57 6.29 3.55
C LEU A 244 -13.77 6.16 5.06
N ALA A 245 -15.00 5.85 5.50
CA ALA A 245 -15.26 5.65 6.92
C ALA A 245 -14.64 4.35 7.42
N ALA A 246 -14.13 4.36 8.66
CA ALA A 246 -13.56 3.16 9.29
C ALA A 246 -14.58 2.01 9.42
N ALA A 247 -15.87 2.33 9.63
CA ALA A 247 -16.93 1.33 9.67
C ALA A 247 -17.15 0.65 8.30
N ASP A 248 -17.05 1.42 7.21
CA ASP A 248 -17.18 0.90 5.86
C ASP A 248 -15.97 0.02 5.49
N GLU A 249 -14.75 0.43 5.83
CA GLU A 249 -13.57 -0.43 5.64
C GLU A 249 -13.71 -1.75 6.40
N ALA A 250 -14.11 -1.72 7.67
CA ALA A 250 -14.29 -2.91 8.50
C ALA A 250 -15.37 -3.85 7.93
N ALA A 251 -16.48 -3.30 7.45
CA ALA A 251 -17.54 -4.06 6.78
C ALA A 251 -17.02 -4.71 5.49
N ALA A 252 -16.36 -3.93 4.62
CA ALA A 252 -15.81 -4.44 3.37
C ALA A 252 -14.79 -5.56 3.59
N ALA A 253 -13.87 -5.37 4.55
CA ALA A 253 -12.88 -6.38 4.91
C ALA A 253 -13.53 -7.68 5.39
N SER A 254 -14.56 -7.59 6.23
CA SER A 254 -15.26 -8.77 6.76
C SER A 254 -16.04 -9.52 5.67
N LEU A 255 -16.74 -8.79 4.80
CA LEU A 255 -17.52 -9.36 3.70
C LEU A 255 -16.61 -10.00 2.63
N TYR A 256 -15.52 -9.33 2.26
CA TYR A 256 -14.52 -9.92 1.35
C TYR A 256 -13.94 -11.20 1.96
N TRP A 257 -13.56 -11.15 3.24
CA TRP A 257 -12.91 -12.27 3.90
C TRP A 257 -13.84 -13.49 4.05
N SER A 258 -15.14 -13.30 4.29
CA SER A 258 -16.08 -14.44 4.38
C SER A 258 -16.16 -15.21 3.05
N VAL A 259 -16.13 -14.51 1.91
CA VAL A 259 -16.12 -15.15 0.58
C VAL A 259 -14.80 -15.88 0.34
N ILE A 260 -13.68 -15.25 0.70
CA ILE A 260 -12.36 -15.86 0.57
C ILE A 260 -12.19 -17.11 1.44
N GLN A 261 -12.76 -17.10 2.65
CA GLN A 261 -12.77 -18.25 3.55
C GLN A 261 -13.78 -19.33 3.14
N GLN A 262 -14.51 -19.13 2.03
CA GLN A 262 -15.53 -20.06 1.58
C GLN A 262 -16.65 -20.27 2.61
N ASP A 263 -16.95 -19.24 3.41
CA ASP A 263 -18.01 -19.22 4.41
C ASP A 263 -19.39 -18.88 3.80
N GLN A 264 -19.56 -19.20 2.52
CA GLN A 264 -20.79 -19.05 1.75
C GLN A 264 -21.10 -20.38 1.05
N PRO A 265 -22.35 -20.63 0.61
CA PRO A 265 -22.65 -21.81 -0.20
C PRO A 265 -21.74 -21.91 -1.45
N LEU A 266 -21.12 -23.07 -1.67
CA LEU A 266 -20.07 -23.23 -2.70
C LEU A 266 -20.58 -23.54 -4.10
N VAL A 267 -21.86 -23.90 -4.21
CA VAL A 267 -22.50 -24.31 -5.47
C VAL A 267 -23.56 -23.31 -5.95
N ASP A 268 -23.72 -22.21 -5.23
CA ASP A 268 -24.63 -21.11 -5.55
C ASP A 268 -23.85 -19.80 -5.57
N LEU A 269 -23.83 -19.13 -6.72
CA LEU A 269 -23.07 -17.89 -6.93
C LEU A 269 -23.78 -16.66 -6.35
N ASP A 270 -25.10 -16.69 -6.14
CA ASP A 270 -25.88 -15.48 -5.87
C ASP A 270 -25.50 -14.85 -4.53
N VAL A 271 -25.34 -15.68 -3.50
CA VAL A 271 -24.97 -15.20 -2.16
C VAL A 271 -23.55 -14.61 -2.17
N ALA A 272 -22.57 -15.33 -2.72
CA ALA A 272 -21.19 -14.85 -2.81
C ALA A 272 -21.08 -13.56 -3.64
N THR A 273 -21.84 -13.47 -4.74
CA THR A 273 -21.95 -12.29 -5.59
C THR A 273 -22.50 -11.11 -4.79
N GLY A 274 -23.65 -11.27 -4.12
CA GLY A 274 -24.27 -10.21 -3.32
C GLY A 274 -23.37 -9.72 -2.17
N VAL A 275 -22.64 -10.63 -1.51
CA VAL A 275 -21.67 -10.30 -0.46
C VAL A 275 -20.51 -9.46 -1.02
N LEU A 276 -19.92 -9.84 -2.15
CA LEU A 276 -18.85 -9.05 -2.78
C LEU A 276 -19.33 -7.72 -3.33
N GLU A 277 -20.52 -7.65 -3.93
CA GLU A 277 -21.11 -6.38 -4.34
C GLU A 277 -21.28 -5.44 -3.14
N SER A 278 -21.68 -5.96 -1.98
CA SER A 278 -21.77 -5.19 -0.74
C SER A 278 -20.38 -4.74 -0.26
N ALA A 279 -19.38 -5.63 -0.29
CA ALA A 279 -18.00 -5.28 0.05
C ALA A 279 -17.48 -4.11 -0.80
N VAL A 280 -17.74 -4.12 -2.11
CA VAL A 280 -17.36 -3.06 -3.04
C VAL A 280 -18.12 -1.75 -2.79
N ARG A 281 -19.40 -1.81 -2.40
CA ARG A 281 -20.17 -0.60 -2.05
C ARG A 281 -19.59 0.09 -0.81
N HIS A 282 -19.16 -0.68 0.18
CA HIS A 282 -18.54 -0.14 1.39
C HIS A 282 -17.11 0.38 1.12
N ASN A 283 -16.27 -0.36 0.39
CA ASN A 283 -14.92 0.08 0.07
C ASN A 283 -14.63 -0.03 -1.45
N PRO A 284 -14.87 1.04 -2.22
CA PRO A 284 -14.59 1.07 -3.66
C PRO A 284 -13.12 1.36 -3.99
N TRP A 285 -12.24 1.46 -2.99
CA TRP A 285 -10.86 1.93 -3.13
C TRP A 285 -9.81 0.81 -3.12
N VAL A 286 -10.23 -0.45 -3.06
CA VAL A 286 -9.36 -1.64 -3.13
C VAL A 286 -9.80 -2.57 -4.26
N GLY A 287 -8.84 -3.16 -4.98
CA GLY A 287 -9.08 -3.87 -6.23
C GLY A 287 -9.54 -5.32 -6.04
N GLU A 288 -9.13 -5.97 -4.96
CA GLU A 288 -9.29 -7.40 -4.75
C GLU A 288 -10.75 -7.85 -4.69
N PRO A 289 -11.67 -7.19 -3.93
CA PRO A 289 -13.08 -7.57 -3.95
C PRO A 289 -13.70 -7.45 -5.34
N GLN A 290 -13.29 -6.44 -6.12
CA GLN A 290 -13.81 -6.19 -7.46
C GLN A 290 -13.28 -7.21 -8.48
N MET A 291 -12.01 -7.62 -8.34
CA MET A 291 -11.41 -8.66 -9.15
C MET A 291 -12.11 -10.01 -8.88
N VAL A 292 -12.30 -10.41 -7.62
CA VAL A 292 -13.00 -11.67 -7.31
C VAL A 292 -14.44 -11.62 -7.83
N LEU A 293 -15.10 -10.47 -7.69
CA LEU A 293 -16.45 -10.27 -8.21
C LEU A 293 -16.50 -10.41 -9.74
N ALA A 294 -15.50 -9.90 -10.46
CA ALA A 294 -15.40 -10.08 -11.91
C ALA A 294 -15.31 -11.58 -12.29
N GLN A 295 -14.58 -12.37 -11.52
CA GLN A 295 -14.50 -13.82 -11.73
C GLN A 295 -15.85 -14.55 -11.45
N LEU A 296 -16.60 -14.11 -10.43
CA LEU A 296 -17.96 -14.62 -10.19
C LEU A 296 -18.89 -14.26 -11.35
N TYR A 297 -18.84 -13.02 -11.84
CA TYR A 297 -19.63 -12.59 -12.99
C TYR A 297 -19.30 -13.39 -14.26
N LEU A 298 -18.02 -13.67 -14.53
CA LEU A 298 -17.65 -14.56 -15.64
C LEU A 298 -18.21 -15.98 -15.48
N SER A 299 -18.10 -16.53 -14.28
CA SER A 299 -18.64 -17.86 -13.96
C SER A 299 -20.17 -17.92 -14.13
N ALA A 300 -20.85 -16.80 -13.90
CA ALA A 300 -22.29 -16.65 -14.08
C ALA A 300 -22.72 -16.26 -15.52
N GLY A 301 -21.78 -16.14 -16.46
CA GLY A 301 -22.06 -15.70 -17.84
C GLY A 301 -22.40 -14.20 -17.98
N ARG A 302 -22.17 -13.39 -16.93
CA ARG A 302 -22.43 -11.94 -16.90
C ARG A 302 -21.22 -11.16 -17.44
N GLN A 303 -20.96 -11.28 -18.74
CA GLN A 303 -19.75 -10.73 -19.38
C GLN A 303 -19.59 -9.21 -19.18
N ASP A 304 -20.66 -8.42 -19.39
CA ASP A 304 -20.59 -6.96 -19.25
C ASP A 304 -20.25 -6.51 -17.82
N ASP A 305 -20.89 -7.14 -16.83
CA ASP A 305 -20.61 -6.84 -15.43
C ASP A 305 -19.17 -7.23 -15.05
N ALA A 306 -18.71 -8.39 -15.53
CA ALA A 306 -17.33 -8.83 -15.35
C ALA A 306 -16.33 -7.85 -15.96
N ARG A 307 -16.61 -7.34 -17.16
CA ARG A 307 -15.74 -6.38 -17.86
C ARG A 307 -15.60 -5.09 -17.05
N VAL A 308 -16.70 -4.53 -16.53
CA VAL A 308 -16.66 -3.29 -15.74
C VAL A 308 -15.95 -3.51 -14.40
N ALA A 309 -16.24 -4.63 -13.72
CA ALA A 309 -15.58 -4.96 -12.45
C ALA A 309 -14.08 -5.22 -12.61
N ALA A 310 -13.66 -5.96 -13.65
CA ALA A 310 -12.25 -6.22 -13.93
C ALA A 310 -11.48 -4.95 -14.33
N ALA A 311 -12.08 -4.08 -15.16
CA ALA A 311 -11.48 -2.80 -15.52
C ALA A 311 -11.28 -1.90 -14.29
N SER A 312 -12.26 -1.84 -13.41
CA SER A 312 -12.19 -1.09 -12.15
C SER A 312 -11.17 -1.67 -11.17
N ALA A 313 -11.09 -2.99 -11.04
CA ALA A 313 -10.04 -3.62 -10.25
C ALA A 313 -8.64 -3.29 -10.79
N LEU A 314 -8.46 -3.34 -12.12
CA LEU A 314 -7.20 -3.01 -12.77
C LEU A 314 -6.82 -1.55 -12.56
N GLN A 315 -7.81 -0.64 -12.58
CA GLN A 315 -7.61 0.77 -12.23
C GLN A 315 -7.04 0.91 -10.82
N LEU A 316 -7.60 0.20 -9.85
CA LEU A 316 -7.20 0.29 -8.45
C LEU A 316 -5.81 -0.29 -8.21
N PHE A 317 -5.50 -1.45 -8.78
CA PHE A 317 -4.13 -1.99 -8.72
C PHE A 317 -3.13 -1.03 -9.37
N SER A 318 -3.50 -0.40 -10.48
CA SER A 318 -2.65 0.59 -11.16
C SER A 318 -2.48 1.86 -10.35
N ALA A 319 -3.53 2.32 -9.64
CA ALA A 319 -3.47 3.52 -8.80
C ALA A 319 -2.62 3.33 -7.55
N TRP A 320 -2.67 2.15 -6.93
CA TRP A 320 -1.88 1.87 -5.73
C TRP A 320 -0.43 1.53 -6.05
N GLY A 321 -0.17 0.77 -7.12
CA GLY A 321 1.13 0.09 -7.28
C GLY A 321 1.39 -0.92 -6.16
N ASN A 322 0.34 -1.40 -5.50
CA ASN A 322 0.38 -2.31 -4.36
C ASN A 322 -0.92 -3.11 -4.24
N SER A 323 -0.89 -4.19 -3.46
CA SER A 323 -2.10 -4.95 -3.08
C SER A 323 -2.58 -4.54 -1.70
N TRP A 324 -3.86 -4.67 -1.40
CA TRP A 324 -4.40 -4.65 -0.04
C TRP A 324 -4.42 -6.06 0.56
N ASP A 325 -4.68 -7.09 -0.27
CA ASP A 325 -4.53 -8.48 0.14
C ASP A 325 -3.10 -8.98 -0.11
N LYS A 326 -2.41 -9.30 0.99
CA LYS A 326 -0.99 -9.71 1.01
C LYS A 326 -0.74 -11.18 0.72
N ARG A 327 -1.80 -12.00 0.55
CA ARG A 327 -1.65 -13.43 0.23
C ARG A 327 -1.05 -13.65 -1.16
N VAL A 328 -1.26 -12.69 -2.06
CA VAL A 328 -0.78 -12.70 -3.43
C VAL A 328 -0.08 -11.38 -3.70
N GLN A 329 0.99 -11.45 -4.49
CA GLN A 329 1.77 -10.28 -4.86
C GLN A 329 1.03 -9.42 -5.89
N TRP A 330 1.31 -8.11 -5.87
CA TRP A 330 0.61 -7.13 -6.71
C TRP A 330 0.64 -7.45 -8.21
N ASP A 331 1.78 -7.90 -8.72
CA ASP A 331 1.99 -8.30 -10.10
C ASP A 331 1.08 -9.47 -10.50
N ALA A 332 0.94 -10.46 -9.62
CA ALA A 332 0.03 -11.58 -9.83
C ALA A 332 -1.45 -11.15 -9.79
N TRP A 333 -1.82 -10.22 -8.90
CA TRP A 333 -3.17 -9.62 -8.91
C TRP A 333 -3.46 -8.88 -10.22
N VAL A 334 -2.50 -8.09 -10.73
CA VAL A 334 -2.61 -7.39 -12.02
C VAL A 334 -2.73 -8.39 -13.17
N ALA A 335 -1.87 -9.42 -13.20
CA ALA A 335 -1.87 -10.44 -14.26
C ALA A 335 -3.22 -11.18 -14.32
N TRP A 336 -3.72 -11.62 -13.16
CA TRP A 336 -5.02 -12.31 -13.08
C TRP A 336 -6.18 -11.40 -13.49
N THR A 337 -6.17 -10.14 -13.05
CA THR A 337 -7.21 -9.16 -13.44
C THR A 337 -7.23 -8.91 -14.94
N ARG A 338 -6.06 -8.87 -15.61
CA ARG A 338 -5.99 -8.75 -17.07
C ARG A 338 -6.55 -9.99 -17.78
N ILE A 339 -6.33 -11.18 -17.23
CA ILE A 339 -6.93 -12.43 -17.75
C ILE A 339 -8.46 -12.38 -17.62
N LEU A 340 -8.99 -11.91 -16.48
CA LEU A 340 -10.44 -11.74 -16.29
C LEU A 340 -11.01 -10.70 -17.27
N LEU A 341 -10.32 -9.58 -17.46
CA LEU A 341 -10.74 -8.55 -18.41
C LEU A 341 -10.77 -9.10 -19.85
N GLN A 342 -9.76 -9.89 -20.25
CA GLN A 342 -9.77 -10.60 -21.52
C GLN A 342 -10.92 -11.61 -21.60
N GLY A 343 -11.14 -12.37 -20.53
CA GLY A 343 -12.25 -13.31 -20.33
C GLY A 343 -13.61 -12.68 -20.60
N ALA A 344 -13.78 -11.43 -20.18
CA ALA A 344 -15.02 -10.67 -20.30
C ALA A 344 -15.18 -9.93 -21.62
N THR A 345 -14.14 -9.86 -22.45
CA THR A 345 -14.13 -9.04 -23.69
C THR A 345 -13.95 -9.86 -24.96
N VAL A 346 -13.35 -11.05 -24.87
CA VAL A 346 -13.04 -11.89 -26.03
C VAL A 346 -13.74 -13.23 -25.88
N ASP A 347 -14.67 -13.52 -26.79
CA ASP A 347 -15.42 -14.77 -26.77
C ASP A 347 -14.51 -16.01 -26.79
N GLY A 348 -14.92 -17.03 -26.03
CA GLY A 348 -14.21 -18.31 -25.92
C GLY A 348 -12.84 -18.22 -25.22
N THR A 349 -12.55 -17.14 -24.48
CA THR A 349 -11.33 -17.06 -23.64
C THR A 349 -11.54 -17.55 -22.21
N TRP A 350 -12.76 -17.45 -21.68
CA TRP A 350 -13.08 -17.95 -20.35
C TRP A 350 -13.50 -19.43 -20.40
N PRO A 351 -12.93 -20.31 -19.56
CA PRO A 351 -13.20 -21.73 -19.62
C PRO A 351 -14.56 -22.11 -19.03
N GLU A 352 -15.32 -22.95 -19.73
CA GLU A 352 -16.57 -23.55 -19.22
C GLU A 352 -16.33 -24.63 -18.14
N ARG A 353 -15.14 -25.23 -18.14
CA ARG A 353 -14.78 -26.34 -17.24
C ARG A 353 -13.71 -25.94 -16.24
N LEU A 354 -13.88 -26.34 -14.98
CA LEU A 354 -12.93 -26.03 -13.90
C LEU A 354 -11.51 -26.54 -14.18
N ASP A 355 -11.34 -27.72 -14.79
CA ASP A 355 -10.02 -28.27 -15.12
C ASP A 355 -9.26 -27.44 -16.17
N LYS A 356 -9.96 -26.55 -16.89
CA LYS A 356 -9.35 -25.65 -17.87
C LYS A 356 -8.93 -24.30 -17.30
N LEU A 357 -9.32 -23.99 -16.06
CA LEU A 357 -8.93 -22.74 -15.39
C LEU A 357 -7.41 -22.57 -15.29
N ASN A 358 -6.66 -23.67 -15.13
CA ASN A 358 -5.20 -23.62 -15.06
C ASN A 358 -4.50 -23.34 -16.41
N ASN A 359 -5.26 -23.26 -17.52
CA ASN A 359 -4.71 -23.04 -18.87
C ASN A 359 -5.05 -21.66 -19.44
N VAL A 360 -5.63 -20.76 -18.63
CA VAL A 360 -5.92 -19.40 -19.10
C VAL A 360 -4.62 -18.60 -19.20
N ALA A 361 -4.51 -17.80 -20.25
CA ALA A 361 -3.37 -16.95 -20.51
C ALA A 361 -3.82 -15.70 -21.30
N LEU A 362 -3.02 -14.64 -21.18
CA LEU A 362 -3.17 -13.48 -22.06
C LEU A 362 -2.83 -13.89 -23.50
N ARG A 363 -3.68 -13.51 -24.44
CA ARG A 363 -3.42 -13.65 -25.87
C ARG A 363 -2.52 -12.51 -26.33
N ALA A 364 -1.63 -12.82 -27.27
CA ALA A 364 -0.71 -11.87 -27.88
C ALA A 364 -1.43 -10.88 -28.81
#